data_AF-A0A1H3BTS8-F1
#
_entry.id   AF-A0A1H3BTS8-F1
#
_cell.length_a   1.000
_cell.length_b   1.000
_cell.length_c   1.000
_cell.angle_alpha   90.00
_cell.angle_beta   90.00
_cell.angle_gamma   90.00
#
_symmetry.space_group_name_H-M   'P 1'
#
loop_
_entity.id
_entity.type
_entity.pdbx_description
1 polymer ?
#
loop_
_entity_poly.entity_id
_entity_poly.type
_entity_poly.pdbx_seq_one_letter_code
_entity_poly.pdbx_strand_id
1 'polypeptide(L)'
;MAAAPQYYFRTKPIGGVFFRIVEDPRWRRMDMQRVAGINVFNGQITPNEGQTISAAEHALIKDWITQRRAVLNARQMDDIHRTVDHLNLTAHWAQFNATPDELETISDTLLMAMHDLRDVLVRKRAHRVESAQGGVEPEAGAKGDASAKGGAEGAQP
;
A
#
# COMPACT_ATOMS: atom_id res chain seq x y z
N MET A 1 8.68 32.02 -17.09
CA MET A 1 7.78 30.88 -17.39
C MET A 1 8.46 29.62 -16.88
N ALA A 2 7.80 28.84 -16.02
CA ALA A 2 8.35 27.56 -15.57
C ALA A 2 8.34 26.56 -16.75
N ALA A 3 9.44 25.85 -16.96
CA ALA A 3 9.51 24.77 -17.95
C ALA A 3 8.46 23.70 -17.63
N ALA A 4 7.86 23.10 -18.65
CA ALA A 4 6.86 22.05 -18.46
C ALA A 4 7.48 20.84 -17.73
N PRO A 5 6.73 20.14 -16.87
CA PRO A 5 7.22 18.93 -16.20
C PRO A 5 7.58 17.86 -17.23
N GLN A 6 8.75 17.23 -17.10
CA GLN A 6 9.18 16.17 -18.04
C GLN A 6 8.55 14.80 -17.75
N TYR A 7 8.04 14.61 -16.52
CA TYR A 7 7.51 13.34 -16.05
C TYR A 7 6.20 13.53 -15.28
N TYR A 8 5.32 12.53 -15.36
CA TYR A 8 4.07 12.53 -14.63
C TYR A 8 3.77 11.15 -14.05
N PHE A 9 3.33 11.13 -12.79
CA PHE A 9 2.87 9.93 -12.10
C PHE A 9 1.37 10.00 -11.86
N ARG A 10 0.63 9.07 -12.46
CA ARG A 10 -0.80 8.93 -12.21
C ARG A 10 -1.01 7.90 -11.11
N THR A 11 -1.65 8.29 -10.02
CA THR A 11 -1.97 7.38 -8.92
C THR A 11 -3.09 6.41 -9.31
N LYS A 12 -3.04 5.22 -8.72
CA LYS A 12 -4.06 4.15 -8.77
C LYS A 12 -4.25 3.59 -7.35
N PRO A 13 -5.31 2.82 -7.08
CA PRO A 13 -5.52 2.21 -5.77
C PRO A 13 -4.31 1.41 -5.25
N ILE A 14 -3.65 0.63 -6.11
CA ILE A 14 -2.53 -0.27 -5.74
C ILE A 14 -1.16 0.25 -6.27
N GLY A 15 -1.10 1.51 -6.72
CA GLY A 15 0.16 2.12 -7.11
C GLY A 15 0.00 3.26 -8.10
N GLY A 16 0.58 3.13 -9.29
CA GLY A 16 0.50 4.18 -10.27
C GLY A 16 1.03 3.81 -11.65
N VAL A 17 1.07 4.81 -12.51
CA VAL A 17 1.60 4.72 -13.86
C VAL A 17 2.55 5.88 -14.08
N PHE A 18 3.74 5.59 -14.57
CA PHE A 18 4.76 6.55 -14.92
C PHE A 18 4.67 6.91 -16.41
N PHE A 19 4.64 8.21 -16.68
CA PHE A 19 4.59 8.79 -18.02
C PHE A 19 5.79 9.71 -18.24
N ARG A 20 6.34 9.66 -19.45
CA ARG A 20 7.15 10.75 -20.01
C ARG A 20 6.21 11.72 -20.69
N ILE A 21 6.43 13.01 -20.48
CA ILE A 21 5.72 14.06 -21.20
C ILE A 21 6.55 14.38 -22.44
N VAL A 22 5.92 14.26 -23.61
CA VAL A 22 6.50 14.60 -24.90
C VAL A 22 5.75 15.80 -25.43
N GLU A 23 6.46 16.89 -25.71
CA GLU A 23 5.88 18.05 -26.37
C GLU A 23 5.97 17.87 -27.89
N ASP A 24 4.86 18.00 -28.61
CA ASP A 24 4.90 18.14 -30.06
C ASP A 24 5.13 19.63 -30.42
N PRO A 25 6.31 20.00 -30.96
CA PRO A 25 6.66 21.39 -31.24
C PRO A 25 5.79 22.03 -32.32
N ARG A 26 5.14 21.21 -33.17
CA ARG A 26 4.32 21.71 -34.29
C ARG A 26 2.90 22.06 -33.85
N TRP A 27 2.36 21.36 -32.86
CA TRP A 27 0.94 21.49 -32.46
C TRP A 27 0.73 22.02 -31.04
N ARG A 28 1.81 22.32 -30.29
CA ARG A 28 1.76 22.70 -28.85
C ARG A 28 0.93 21.72 -28.01
N ARG A 29 0.92 20.44 -28.42
CA ARG A 29 0.15 19.39 -27.78
C ARG A 29 1.08 18.61 -26.86
N MET A 30 0.69 18.48 -25.59
CA MET A 30 1.37 17.60 -24.65
C MET A 30 0.85 16.19 -24.83
N ASP A 31 1.73 15.25 -25.14
CA ASP A 31 1.44 13.82 -25.14
C ASP A 31 2.05 13.16 -23.90
N MET A 32 1.40 12.11 -23.40
CA MET A 32 1.83 11.35 -22.25
C MET A 32 2.17 9.92 -22.69
N GLN A 33 3.45 9.69 -22.96
CA GLN A 33 3.94 8.37 -23.30
C GLN A 33 3.98 7.51 -22.03
N ARG A 34 3.18 6.46 -21.99
CA ARG A 34 3.16 5.51 -20.87
C ARG A 34 4.44 4.67 -20.86
N VAL A 35 5.23 4.81 -19.81
CA VAL A 35 6.54 4.15 -19.69
C VAL A 35 6.45 2.89 -18.83
N ALA A 36 5.78 2.96 -17.68
CA ALA A 36 5.72 1.82 -16.76
C ALA A 36 4.48 1.83 -15.88
N GLY A 37 4.01 0.63 -15.51
CA GLY A 37 3.17 0.43 -14.33
C GLY A 37 4.00 0.31 -13.06
N ILE A 38 3.48 0.82 -11.95
CA ILE A 38 4.16 0.80 -10.64
C ILE A 38 3.23 0.20 -9.61
N ASN A 39 3.72 -0.78 -8.85
CA ASN A 39 3.08 -1.26 -7.64
C ASN A 39 3.80 -0.64 -6.43
N VAL A 40 3.07 0.13 -5.62
CA VAL A 40 3.68 0.84 -4.48
C VAL A 40 3.89 -0.07 -3.27
N PHE A 41 3.22 -1.21 -3.15
CA PHE A 41 3.36 -2.09 -2.00
C PHE A 41 4.67 -2.89 -2.05
N ASN A 42 4.94 -3.56 -3.17
CA ASN A 42 6.17 -4.33 -3.35
C ASN A 42 7.27 -3.54 -4.08
N GLY A 43 6.96 -2.37 -4.66
CA GLY A 43 7.91 -1.55 -5.40
C GLY A 43 8.19 -2.05 -6.83
N GLN A 44 7.40 -3.01 -7.32
CA GLN A 44 7.57 -3.59 -8.65
C GLN A 44 7.28 -2.54 -9.73
N ILE A 45 8.21 -2.43 -10.69
CA ILE A 45 8.10 -1.55 -11.85
C ILE A 45 7.99 -2.45 -13.07
N THR A 46 6.90 -2.33 -13.81
CA THR A 46 6.63 -3.11 -15.02
C THR A 46 6.72 -2.18 -16.22
N PRO A 47 7.79 -2.26 -17.03
CA PRO A 47 7.90 -1.47 -18.25
C PRO A 47 6.74 -1.79 -19.21
N ASN A 48 6.26 -0.77 -19.89
CA ASN A 48 5.36 -0.97 -21.02
C ASN A 48 6.12 -1.58 -22.21
N GLU A 49 5.39 -2.27 -23.10
CA GLU A 49 5.97 -2.87 -24.29
C GLU A 49 6.78 -1.85 -25.11
N GLY A 50 8.00 -2.23 -25.49
CA GLY A 50 8.92 -1.36 -26.25
C GLY A 50 9.48 -0.17 -25.46
N GLN A 51 9.22 -0.05 -24.15
CA GLN A 51 9.78 1.02 -23.33
C GLN A 51 10.96 0.52 -22.50
N THR A 52 12.07 1.25 -22.55
CA THR A 52 13.18 1.11 -21.61
C THR A 52 13.06 2.16 -20.51
N ILE A 53 13.61 1.90 -19.33
CA ILE A 53 13.63 2.83 -18.20
C ILE A 53 15.10 3.11 -17.89
N SER A 54 15.50 4.38 -17.92
CA SER A 54 16.87 4.79 -17.60
C SER A 54 17.14 4.71 -16.09
N ALA A 55 18.42 4.73 -15.71
CA ALA A 55 18.81 4.76 -14.30
C ALA A 55 18.24 5.97 -13.54
N ALA A 56 18.20 7.15 -14.18
CA ALA A 56 17.63 8.36 -13.60
C ALA A 56 16.12 8.21 -13.36
N GLU A 57 15.40 7.61 -14.30
CA GLU A 57 13.96 7.36 -14.15
C GLU A 57 13.67 6.31 -13.09
N HIS A 58 14.51 5.28 -12.98
CA HIS A 58 14.41 4.34 -11.87
C HIS A 58 14.55 5.04 -10.51
N ALA A 59 15.46 6.00 -10.37
CA ALA A 59 15.58 6.80 -9.14
C ALA A 59 14.31 7.62 -8.88
N LEU A 60 13.80 8.33 -9.90
CA LEU A 60 12.56 9.10 -9.80
C LEU A 60 11.36 8.24 -9.39
N ILE A 61 11.21 7.04 -9.99
CA ILE A 61 10.13 6.11 -9.65
C ILE A 61 10.28 5.62 -8.19
N LYS A 62 11.49 5.30 -7.74
CA LYS A 62 11.74 4.87 -6.36
C LYS A 62 11.41 5.97 -5.34
N ASP A 63 11.83 7.21 -5.60
CA ASP A 63 11.52 8.34 -4.74
C ASP A 63 10.02 8.59 -4.67
N TRP A 64 9.34 8.52 -5.82
CA TRP A 64 7.89 8.62 -5.88
C TRP A 64 7.19 7.52 -5.09
N ILE A 65 7.65 6.26 -5.17
CA ILE A 65 7.12 5.15 -4.36
C ILE A 65 7.26 5.45 -2.88
N THR A 66 8.43 5.91 -2.42
CA THR A 66 8.69 6.25 -1.02
C THR A 66 7.74 7.34 -0.52
N GLN A 67 7.63 8.44 -1.26
CA GLN A 67 6.71 9.53 -0.91
C GLN A 67 5.26 9.05 -0.93
N ARG A 68 4.89 8.21 -1.91
CA ARG A 68 3.52 7.70 -2.02
C ARG A 68 3.17 6.77 -0.85
N ARG A 69 4.09 5.92 -0.40
CA ARG A 69 3.91 5.09 0.79
C ARG A 69 3.67 5.95 2.03
N ALA A 70 4.47 7.00 2.22
CA ALA A 70 4.28 7.92 3.35
C ALA A 70 2.86 8.53 3.36
N VAL A 71 2.38 8.99 2.20
CA VAL A 71 1.01 9.52 2.07
C VAL A 71 -0.05 8.44 2.34
N LEU A 72 0.13 7.22 1.85
CA LEU A 72 -0.81 6.13 2.09
C LEU A 72 -0.85 5.73 3.56
N ASN A 73 0.30 5.67 4.24
CA ASN A 73 0.39 5.37 5.65
C ASN A 73 -0.28 6.46 6.50
N ALA A 74 -0.07 7.74 6.15
CA ALA A 74 -0.75 8.86 6.82
C ALA A 74 -2.28 8.74 6.69
N ARG A 75 -2.78 8.45 5.49
CA ARG A 75 -4.22 8.24 5.25
C ARG A 75 -4.75 7.03 6.01
N GLN A 76 -4.00 5.94 6.07
CA GLN A 76 -4.38 4.76 6.85
C GLN A 76 -4.52 5.11 8.33
N MET A 77 -3.62 5.94 8.87
CA MET A 77 -3.74 6.42 10.25
C MET A 77 -4.97 7.33 10.44
N ASP A 78 -5.26 8.21 9.49
CA ASP A 78 -6.48 9.02 9.52
C ASP A 78 -7.75 8.15 9.48
N ASP A 79 -7.78 7.10 8.66
CA ASP A 79 -8.91 6.16 8.59
C ASP A 79 -9.11 5.39 9.91
N ILE A 80 -8.01 5.07 10.61
CA ILE A 80 -8.07 4.48 11.96
C ILE A 80 -8.67 5.49 12.96
N HIS A 81 -8.27 6.76 12.91
CA HIS A 81 -8.89 7.80 13.76
C HIS A 81 -10.39 7.95 13.45
N ARG A 82 -10.78 7.97 12.17
CA ARG A 82 -12.19 7.99 11.77
C ARG A 82 -12.97 6.78 12.28
N THR A 83 -12.33 5.61 12.36
CA THR A 83 -12.96 4.42 12.95
C THR A 83 -13.28 4.64 14.44
N VAL A 84 -12.39 5.27 15.20
CA VAL A 84 -12.65 5.64 16.60
C VAL A 84 -13.83 6.60 16.69
N ASP A 85 -13.88 7.62 15.83
CA ASP A 85 -15.01 8.57 15.80
C ASP A 85 -16.32 7.86 15.46
N HIS A 86 -16.33 6.97 14.47
CA HIS A 86 -17.52 6.20 14.13
C HIS A 86 -17.99 5.31 15.28
N LEU A 87 -17.08 4.67 16.03
CA LEU A 87 -17.44 3.87 17.21
C LEU A 87 -18.06 4.75 18.30
N ASN A 88 -17.50 5.93 18.57
CA ASN A 88 -18.03 6.87 19.54
C ASN A 88 -19.43 7.40 19.14
N LEU A 89 -19.60 7.77 17.87
CA LEU A 89 -20.89 8.20 17.33
C LEU A 89 -21.93 7.08 17.37
N THR A 90 -21.53 5.85 17.06
CA THR A 90 -22.40 4.66 17.14
C THR A 90 -22.83 4.39 18.58
N ALA A 91 -21.92 4.50 19.55
CA ALA A 91 -22.24 4.35 20.96
C ALA A 91 -23.25 5.44 21.42
N HIS A 92 -23.05 6.68 20.99
CA HIS A 92 -23.98 7.77 21.28
C HIS A 92 -25.37 7.52 20.66
N TRP A 93 -25.42 7.11 19.39
CA TRP A 93 -26.68 6.74 18.73
C TRP A 93 -27.39 5.61 19.47
N ALA A 94 -26.68 4.53 19.82
CA ALA A 94 -27.24 3.40 20.55
C ALA A 94 -27.82 3.80 21.91
N GLN A 95 -27.22 4.79 22.58
CA GLN A 95 -27.66 5.27 23.88
C GLN A 95 -28.90 6.17 23.82
N PHE A 96 -28.99 7.05 22.83
CA PHE A 96 -29.97 8.15 22.84
C PHE A 96 -31.00 8.10 21.71
N ASN A 97 -30.70 7.43 20.61
CA ASN A 97 -31.46 7.56 19.35
C ASN A 97 -31.96 6.22 18.80
N ALA A 98 -31.29 5.11 19.07
CA ALA A 98 -31.62 3.82 18.49
C ALA A 98 -32.97 3.28 18.97
N THR A 99 -33.74 2.71 18.04
CA THR A 99 -34.96 1.97 18.38
C THR A 99 -34.64 0.54 18.81
N PRO A 100 -35.54 -0.15 19.54
CA PRO A 100 -35.33 -1.55 19.94
C PRO A 100 -35.05 -2.49 18.75
N ASP A 101 -35.81 -2.36 17.66
CA ASP A 101 -35.69 -3.22 16.47
C ASP A 101 -34.34 -2.99 15.75
N GLU A 102 -33.87 -1.74 15.67
CA GLU A 102 -32.56 -1.42 15.11
C GLU A 102 -31.42 -2.00 15.96
N LEU A 103 -31.54 -1.93 17.30
CA LEU A 103 -30.56 -2.52 18.21
C LEU A 103 -30.53 -4.04 18.09
N GLU A 104 -31.68 -4.71 18.04
CA GLU A 104 -31.75 -6.16 17.85
C GLU A 104 -31.07 -6.57 16.54
N THR A 105 -31.28 -5.80 15.47
CA THR A 105 -30.71 -6.07 14.14
C THR A 105 -29.17 -5.99 14.13
N ILE A 106 -28.56 -5.04 14.84
CA ILE A 106 -27.14 -4.69 14.65
C ILE A 106 -26.22 -5.11 15.80
N SER A 107 -26.77 -5.37 17.00
CA SER A 107 -25.98 -5.55 18.22
C SER A 107 -24.96 -6.68 18.12
N ASP A 108 -25.37 -7.88 17.74
CA ASP A 108 -24.46 -9.03 17.66
C ASP A 108 -23.32 -8.81 16.66
N THR A 109 -23.63 -8.19 15.52
CA THR A 109 -22.63 -7.86 14.49
C THR A 109 -21.61 -6.85 15.02
N LEU A 110 -22.07 -5.78 15.69
CA LEU A 110 -21.17 -4.78 16.28
C LEU A 110 -20.31 -5.37 17.39
N LEU A 111 -20.92 -6.12 18.31
CA LEU A 111 -20.21 -6.73 19.44
C LEU A 111 -19.13 -7.70 18.96
N MET A 112 -19.42 -8.52 17.94
CA MET A 112 -18.43 -9.45 17.37
C MET A 112 -17.27 -8.70 16.69
N ALA A 113 -17.56 -7.66 15.90
CA ALA A 113 -16.53 -6.85 15.25
C ALA A 113 -15.63 -6.12 16.27
N MET A 114 -16.22 -5.57 17.33
CA MET A 114 -15.48 -4.93 18.42
C MET A 114 -14.63 -5.93 19.20
N HIS A 115 -15.14 -7.14 19.43
CA HIS A 115 -14.41 -8.20 20.10
C HIS A 115 -13.17 -8.64 19.31
N ASP A 116 -13.32 -8.92 18.01
CA ASP A 116 -12.18 -9.28 17.14
C ASP A 116 -11.10 -8.20 17.13
N LEU A 117 -11.50 -6.93 16.93
CA LEU A 117 -10.57 -5.80 16.98
C LEU A 117 -9.85 -5.70 18.33
N ARG A 118 -10.58 -5.85 19.44
CA ARG A 118 -10.02 -5.84 20.80
C ARG A 118 -8.99 -6.94 20.98
N ASP A 119 -9.29 -8.16 20.58
CA ASP A 119 -8.40 -9.32 20.73
C ASP A 119 -7.08 -9.13 19.98
N VAL A 120 -7.14 -8.64 18.74
CA VAL A 120 -5.95 -8.32 17.94
C VAL A 120 -5.09 -7.25 18.63
N LEU A 121 -5.72 -6.17 19.13
CA LEU A 121 -5.00 -5.06 19.78
C LEU A 121 -4.37 -5.48 21.11
N VAL A 122 -5.09 -6.25 21.93
CA VAL A 122 -4.58 -6.78 23.21
C VAL A 122 -3.38 -7.69 22.97
N ARG A 123 -3.47 -8.63 22.01
CA ARG A 123 -2.37 -9.52 21.65
C ARG A 123 -1.13 -8.75 21.18
N LYS A 124 -1.31 -7.74 20.32
CA LYS A 124 -0.21 -6.88 19.85
C LYS A 124 0.39 -6.02 20.96
N ARG A 125 -0.40 -5.62 21.97
CA ARG A 125 0.11 -4.90 23.14
C ARG A 125 0.96 -5.81 24.03
N ALA A 126 0.49 -7.02 24.32
CA ALA A 126 1.25 -8.00 25.11
C ALA A 126 2.62 -8.31 24.48
N HIS A 127 2.64 -8.65 23.18
CA HIS A 127 3.89 -8.93 22.47
C HIS A 127 4.88 -7.74 22.50
N ARG A 128 4.40 -6.49 22.44
CA ARG A 128 5.28 -5.32 22.54
C ARG A 128 5.94 -5.17 23.91
N VAL A 129 5.22 -5.51 24.98
CA VAL A 129 5.76 -5.48 26.35
C VAL A 129 6.82 -6.57 26.53
N GLU A 130 6.58 -7.77 26.02
CA GLU A 130 7.54 -8.88 26.03
C GLU A 130 8.82 -8.54 25.24
N SER A 131 8.69 -8.01 24.01
CA SER A 131 9.86 -7.59 23.21
C SER A 131 10.62 -6.39 23.79
N ALA A 132 9.98 -5.56 24.62
CA ALA A 132 10.64 -4.46 25.31
C ALA A 132 11.34 -4.90 26.61
N GLN A 133 10.91 -6.01 27.20
CA GLN A 133 11.46 -6.55 28.46
C GLN A 133 12.52 -7.64 28.24
N GLY A 134 12.43 -8.40 27.17
CA GLY A 134 13.48 -9.30 26.70
C GLY A 134 14.13 -8.73 25.45
N GLY A 135 15.39 -8.31 25.52
CA GLY A 135 16.18 -7.92 24.36
C GLY A 135 16.43 -9.12 23.44
N VAL A 136 15.41 -9.49 22.67
CA VAL A 136 15.50 -10.53 21.65
C VAL A 136 15.71 -9.81 20.33
N GLU A 137 16.92 -9.96 19.79
CA GLU A 137 17.26 -9.54 18.43
C GLU A 137 16.22 -10.11 17.46
N PRO A 138 15.73 -9.34 16.48
CA PRO A 138 14.80 -9.88 15.50
C PRO A 138 15.54 -10.95 14.69
N GLU A 139 15.13 -12.22 14.83
CA GLU A 139 15.51 -13.28 13.91
C GLU A 139 15.15 -12.81 12.50
N ALA A 140 16.18 -12.50 11.72
CA ALA A 140 16.05 -12.24 10.30
C ALA A 140 15.41 -13.47 9.67
N GLY A 141 14.18 -13.31 9.18
CA GLY A 141 13.46 -14.34 8.43
C GLY A 141 14.23 -14.76 7.20
N ALA A 142 15.12 -15.72 7.36
CA ALA A 142 15.71 -16.50 6.29
C ALA A 142 14.76 -17.65 5.95
N LYS A 143 14.02 -17.52 4.84
CA LYS A 143 14.17 -18.39 3.66
C LYS A 143 13.03 -18.22 2.67
N GLY A 144 13.44 -17.95 1.44
CA GLY A 144 12.68 -18.14 0.22
C GLY A 144 13.57 -17.97 -1.01
N ASP A 145 14.88 -18.27 -0.91
CA ASP A 145 15.74 -18.45 -2.07
C ASP A 145 15.67 -19.92 -2.45
N ALA A 146 14.77 -20.23 -3.38
CA ALA A 146 14.66 -21.54 -4.00
C ALA A 146 15.36 -21.50 -5.36
N SER A 147 16.67 -21.75 -5.27
CA SER A 147 17.44 -22.62 -6.16
C SER A 147 17.34 -22.36 -7.68
N ALA A 148 18.31 -21.61 -8.17
CA ALA A 148 18.96 -21.91 -9.44
C ALA A 148 20.19 -22.79 -9.19
N LYS A 149 20.20 -24.04 -9.68
CA LYS A 149 21.32 -24.66 -10.43
C LYS A 149 21.12 -26.16 -10.68
N GLY A 150 21.59 -26.57 -11.86
CA GLY A 150 21.91 -27.95 -12.25
C GLY A 150 20.93 -28.45 -13.31
N GLY A 151 21.27 -28.57 -14.58
CA GLY A 151 22.56 -28.96 -15.15
C GLY A 151 22.34 -30.24 -15.93
N ALA A 152 22.64 -30.19 -17.22
CA ALA A 152 22.45 -31.24 -18.21
C ALA A 152 23.04 -32.60 -17.81
N GLU A 153 22.29 -33.68 -18.05
CA GLU A 153 22.83 -34.97 -18.53
C GLU A 153 21.68 -35.90 -18.94
N GLY A 154 21.86 -36.66 -20.03
CA GLY A 154 20.94 -37.74 -20.42
C GLY A 154 20.62 -37.82 -21.91
N ALA A 155 21.65 -38.06 -22.72
CA ALA A 155 21.49 -38.52 -24.09
C ALA A 155 21.13 -40.02 -24.13
N GLN A 156 20.21 -40.34 -25.07
CA GLN A 156 20.11 -41.58 -25.86
C GLN A 156 19.54 -42.87 -25.23
N PRO A 157 19.12 -43.84 -26.06
CA PRO A 157 19.12 -43.87 -27.53
C PRO A 157 17.75 -43.65 -28.21
#